data_AF-A0A4Q5WNP0-F1
#
_entry.id   AF-A0A4Q5WNP0-F1
#
_cell.length_a   1.000
_cell.length_b   1.000
_cell.length_c   1.000
_cell.angle_alpha   90.00
_cell.angle_beta   90.00
_cell.angle_gamma   90.00
#
_symmetry.space_group_name_H-M   'P 1'
#
loop_
_entity.id
_entity.type
_entity.pdbx_description
1 polymer ?
#
loop_
_entity_poly.entity_id
_entity_poly.type
_entity_poly.pdbx_seq_one_letter_code
_entity_poly.pdbx_strand_id
1 'polypeptide(L)'
;WPTRQTDCRRGCCTACREIWAYGFRNPYRFSFDMGGSRQLLLGDAGQSLWEEINLVTRGGNYGWNVREGNICFNADSDLLVRPSCPTVDSTGNALVGPVIQVQNLANPAVSGGITVVVGGNVYRGSALPGLQGRYIFGSFSSNFVNPDGRLYVATPTSGNSWSYEPLAPKDYPGNLGYFVKGFGQDLSGEMYVTVSTSLGLAGTNGKVFKLVAP
;
A
#
# COMPACT_ATOMS: atom_id res chain seq x y z
N TRP A 1 -36.40 -28.11 -15.33
CA TRP A 1 -35.92 -27.41 -16.54
C TRP A 1 -36.19 -25.92 -16.37
N PRO A 2 -35.29 -24.97 -16.69
CA PRO A 2 -33.85 -25.06 -16.97
C PRO A 2 -32.99 -23.92 -16.31
N THR A 3 -31.67 -24.02 -16.50
CA THR A 3 -30.64 -22.94 -16.67
C THR A 3 -29.96 -22.17 -15.51
N ARG A 4 -28.62 -22.38 -15.46
CA ARG A 4 -27.47 -21.47 -15.18
C ARG A 4 -27.06 -21.13 -13.74
N GLN A 5 -25.99 -21.78 -13.25
CA GLN A 5 -24.75 -21.11 -12.78
C GLN A 5 -23.65 -22.15 -12.54
N THR A 6 -22.99 -22.58 -13.61
CA THR A 6 -21.67 -23.25 -13.56
C THR A 6 -20.79 -22.56 -14.59
N ASP A 7 -20.42 -21.32 -14.28
CA ASP A 7 -19.42 -20.54 -14.98
C ASP A 7 -18.70 -19.71 -13.91
N CYS A 8 -17.42 -19.99 -13.66
CA CYS A 8 -16.56 -19.22 -12.74
C CYS A 8 -16.36 -17.77 -13.18
N ARG A 9 -16.99 -17.31 -14.28
CA ARG A 9 -17.10 -15.90 -14.65
C ARG A 9 -18.19 -15.13 -13.89
N ARG A 10 -19.07 -15.80 -13.14
CA ARG A 10 -20.14 -15.15 -12.33
C ARG A 10 -20.39 -15.87 -11.01
N GLY A 11 -19.39 -15.82 -10.14
CA GLY A 11 -19.40 -16.15 -8.71
C GLY A 11 -20.59 -16.95 -8.16
N CYS A 12 -20.36 -18.24 -7.84
CA CYS A 12 -20.78 -18.98 -6.64
C CYS A 12 -20.32 -20.45 -6.79
N CYS A 13 -20.04 -21.31 -5.80
CA CYS A 13 -20.16 -21.26 -4.34
C CYS A 13 -19.06 -22.15 -3.72
N THR A 14 -17.85 -21.61 -3.70
CA THR A 14 -16.68 -21.84 -2.84
C THR A 14 -15.71 -20.82 -3.42
N ALA A 15 -15.10 -19.95 -2.61
CA ALA A 15 -14.09 -19.03 -3.14
C ALA A 15 -13.15 -19.81 -4.07
N CYS A 16 -12.91 -19.32 -5.29
CA CYS A 16 -11.98 -19.99 -6.22
C CYS A 16 -10.72 -20.30 -5.41
N ARG A 17 -10.30 -21.56 -5.38
CA ARG A 17 -9.22 -22.02 -4.48
C ARG A 17 -7.89 -21.28 -4.71
N GLU A 18 -7.76 -20.64 -5.88
CA GLU A 18 -6.66 -19.79 -6.29
C GLU A 18 -6.68 -18.42 -5.59
N ILE A 19 -7.83 -17.97 -5.10
CA ILE A 19 -7.98 -16.71 -4.36
C ILE A 19 -7.47 -16.91 -2.93
N TRP A 20 -6.29 -16.33 -2.65
CA TRP A 20 -5.72 -16.32 -1.31
C TRP A 20 -6.33 -15.26 -0.39
N ALA A 21 -6.63 -14.08 -0.94
CA ALA A 21 -7.21 -12.92 -0.27
C ALA A 21 -7.92 -12.04 -1.32
N TYR A 22 -8.86 -11.20 -0.91
CA TYR A 22 -9.70 -10.41 -1.82
C TYR A 22 -10.15 -9.08 -1.17
N GLY A 23 -10.87 -8.25 -1.91
CA GLY A 23 -11.36 -6.96 -1.41
C GLY A 23 -10.31 -5.85 -1.47
N PHE A 24 -9.37 -5.93 -2.41
CA PHE A 24 -8.43 -4.85 -2.75
C PHE A 24 -8.95 -4.02 -3.93
N ARG A 25 -8.51 -2.77 -4.06
CA ARG A 25 -8.85 -1.92 -5.22
C ARG A 25 -7.84 -2.10 -6.35
N ASN A 26 -6.61 -1.69 -6.09
CA ASN A 26 -5.53 -1.62 -7.06
C ASN A 26 -4.21 -2.01 -6.36
N PRO A 27 -4.07 -3.30 -6.00
CA PRO A 27 -2.91 -3.79 -5.28
C PRO A 27 -1.66 -3.72 -6.18
N TYR A 28 -0.68 -2.89 -5.80
CA TYR A 28 0.47 -2.58 -6.66
C TYR A 28 1.73 -3.36 -6.28
N ARG A 29 2.23 -3.17 -5.06
CA ARG A 29 3.49 -3.79 -4.61
C ARG A 29 3.30 -4.60 -3.34
N PHE A 30 3.88 -5.79 -3.36
CA PHE A 30 3.84 -6.76 -2.29
C PHE A 30 5.26 -7.02 -1.79
N SER A 31 5.41 -7.28 -0.50
CA SER A 31 6.64 -7.80 0.08
C SER A 31 6.33 -8.81 1.17
N PHE A 32 7.18 -9.83 1.27
CA PHE A 32 7.21 -10.71 2.44
C PHE A 32 8.31 -10.22 3.36
N ASP A 33 8.02 -10.09 4.64
CA ASP A 33 9.05 -9.90 5.65
C ASP A 33 10.05 -11.07 5.58
N MET A 34 11.35 -10.77 5.54
CA MET A 34 12.40 -11.79 5.55
C MET A 34 12.57 -12.43 6.94
N GLY A 35 12.08 -11.77 7.99
CA GLY A 35 12.11 -12.28 9.36
C GLY A 35 10.82 -12.99 9.79
N GLY A 36 10.89 -13.61 10.97
CA GLY A 36 9.72 -14.12 11.70
C GLY A 36 8.78 -15.01 10.88
N SER A 37 7.48 -14.72 10.97
CA SER A 37 6.41 -15.48 10.29
C SER A 37 6.24 -15.15 8.81
N ARG A 38 7.17 -14.38 8.22
CA ARG A 38 7.14 -13.96 6.81
C ARG A 38 5.82 -13.31 6.41
N GLN A 39 5.42 -12.30 7.19
CA GLN A 39 4.19 -11.55 6.97
C GLN A 39 4.16 -10.92 5.56
N LEU A 40 3.01 -10.99 4.89
CA LEU A 40 2.79 -10.36 3.59
C LEU A 40 2.27 -8.94 3.79
N LEU A 41 2.98 -7.96 3.25
CA LEU A 41 2.58 -6.55 3.22
C LEU A 41 2.27 -6.14 1.79
N LEU A 42 1.24 -5.31 1.62
CA LEU A 42 0.74 -4.89 0.32
C LEU A 42 0.40 -3.40 0.34
N GLY A 43 0.97 -2.63 -0.60
CA GLY A 43 0.45 -1.31 -0.95
C GLY A 43 -0.74 -1.41 -1.91
N ASP A 44 -1.90 -0.90 -1.48
CA ASP A 44 -3.13 -0.84 -2.26
C ASP A 44 -3.51 0.62 -2.53
N ALA A 45 -3.63 0.96 -3.80
CA ALA A 45 -3.90 2.32 -4.23
C ALA A 45 -5.39 2.63 -4.19
N GLY A 46 -5.74 3.67 -3.45
CA GLY A 46 -7.10 4.14 -3.23
C GLY A 46 -7.79 4.64 -4.50
N GLN A 47 -9.07 4.93 -4.37
CA GLN A 47 -9.83 5.59 -5.42
C GLN A 47 -9.56 7.09 -5.39
N SER A 48 -9.81 7.73 -4.24
CA SER A 48 -9.79 9.19 -4.12
C SER A 48 -9.50 9.72 -2.72
N LEU A 49 -9.78 8.98 -1.65
CA LEU A 49 -9.73 9.53 -0.28
C LEU A 49 -8.53 9.02 0.51
N TRP A 50 -8.17 7.75 0.36
CA TRP A 50 -7.11 7.11 1.17
C TRP A 50 -6.28 6.10 0.38
N GLU A 51 -4.98 6.13 0.62
CA GLU A 51 -4.03 5.12 0.19
C GLU A 51 -3.72 4.15 1.34
N GLU A 52 -3.43 2.87 1.05
CA GLU A 52 -3.41 1.82 2.07
C GLU A 52 -2.14 0.95 2.04
N ILE A 53 -1.66 0.56 3.22
CA ILE A 53 -0.82 -0.62 3.40
C ILE A 53 -1.60 -1.67 4.19
N ASN A 54 -1.73 -2.86 3.63
CA ASN A 54 -2.43 -3.99 4.20
C ASN A 54 -1.45 -5.06 4.70
N LEU A 55 -1.69 -5.56 5.92
CA LEU A 55 -1.06 -6.79 6.42
C LEU A 55 -1.91 -7.98 5.97
N VAL A 56 -1.48 -8.65 4.91
CA VAL A 56 -2.30 -9.63 4.20
C VAL A 56 -2.25 -11.00 4.87
N THR A 57 -3.43 -11.48 5.26
CA THR A 57 -3.66 -12.81 5.82
C THR A 57 -4.54 -13.68 4.91
N ARG A 58 -4.42 -15.00 5.08
CA ARG A 58 -5.18 -16.00 4.31
C ARG A 58 -6.69 -15.79 4.48
N GLY A 59 -7.40 -15.72 3.36
CA GLY A 59 -8.85 -15.55 3.31
C GLY A 59 -9.33 -14.15 3.68
N GLY A 60 -8.42 -13.20 3.92
CA GLY A 60 -8.78 -11.84 4.32
C GLY A 60 -9.58 -11.11 3.23
N ASN A 61 -10.61 -10.39 3.66
CA ASN A 61 -11.40 -9.48 2.85
C ASN A 61 -11.07 -8.02 3.22
N TYR A 62 -10.43 -7.27 2.33
CA TYR A 62 -9.97 -5.90 2.60
C TYR A 62 -11.02 -4.83 2.26
N GLY A 63 -12.27 -5.25 1.98
CA GLY A 63 -13.44 -4.37 2.03
C GLY A 63 -13.73 -3.54 0.79
N TRP A 64 -12.86 -3.51 -0.22
CA TRP A 64 -13.19 -2.86 -1.48
C TRP A 64 -14.39 -3.56 -2.16
N ASN A 65 -15.42 -2.87 -2.65
CA ASN A 65 -15.56 -1.41 -2.77
C ASN A 65 -16.56 -0.76 -1.79
N VAL A 66 -16.79 -1.34 -0.61
CA VAL A 66 -17.63 -0.71 0.43
C VAL A 66 -16.81 0.10 1.44
N ARG A 67 -15.50 -0.14 1.50
CA ARG A 67 -14.52 0.62 2.27
C ARG A 67 -13.36 1.08 1.40
N GLU A 68 -12.78 2.21 1.79
CA GLU A 68 -11.50 2.74 1.31
C GLU A 68 -10.76 3.23 2.56
N GLY A 69 -9.66 2.60 2.96
CA GLY A 69 -9.15 2.79 4.31
C GLY A 69 -10.13 2.25 5.36
N ASN A 70 -10.21 2.97 6.48
CA ASN A 70 -11.20 2.68 7.53
C ASN A 70 -12.52 3.45 7.36
N ILE A 71 -12.75 4.11 6.21
CA ILE A 71 -13.99 4.87 5.95
C ILE A 71 -14.93 4.13 5.01
N CYS A 72 -16.20 4.51 5.06
CA CYS A 72 -17.22 3.97 4.17
C CYS A 72 -17.17 4.67 2.81
N PHE A 73 -16.72 3.93 1.81
CA PHE A 73 -16.54 4.44 0.45
C PHE A 73 -17.89 4.69 -0.23
N ASN A 74 -17.96 5.73 -1.07
CA ASN A 74 -19.14 6.04 -1.86
C ASN A 74 -18.86 5.85 -3.36
N ALA A 75 -19.25 4.71 -3.91
CA ALA A 75 -19.10 4.43 -5.34
C ALA A 75 -19.91 5.35 -6.28
N ASP A 76 -20.95 6.02 -5.77
CA ASP A 76 -21.76 6.96 -6.55
C ASP A 76 -21.13 8.38 -6.55
N SER A 77 -20.25 8.68 -5.59
CA SER A 77 -19.58 9.98 -5.44
C SER A 77 -18.31 9.80 -4.60
N ASP A 78 -17.22 9.44 -5.27
CA ASP A 78 -15.98 8.97 -4.65
C ASP A 78 -15.20 10.01 -3.83
N LEU A 79 -15.61 11.28 -3.89
CA LEU A 79 -15.09 12.36 -3.04
C LEU A 79 -15.88 12.56 -1.74
N LEU A 80 -16.95 11.79 -1.52
CA LEU A 80 -17.80 11.87 -0.33
C LEU A 80 -17.76 10.57 0.47
N VAL A 81 -17.80 10.69 1.80
CA VAL A 81 -17.85 9.53 2.72
C VAL A 81 -19.30 9.15 2.98
N ARG A 82 -19.65 7.86 2.89
CA ARG A 82 -20.97 7.39 3.33
C ARG A 82 -21.07 7.41 4.85
N PRO A 83 -22.24 7.71 5.44
CA PRO A 83 -22.42 7.63 6.89
C PRO A 83 -22.22 6.23 7.47
N SER A 84 -22.47 5.18 6.68
CA SER A 84 -22.29 3.79 7.08
C SER A 84 -22.04 2.86 5.90
N CYS A 85 -21.46 1.70 6.20
CA CYS A 85 -21.15 0.62 5.28
C CYS A 85 -21.10 -0.69 6.07
N PRO A 86 -21.25 -1.86 5.41
CA PRO A 86 -21.13 -3.14 6.07
C PRO A 86 -19.78 -3.34 6.77
N THR A 87 -19.77 -4.14 7.85
CA THR A 87 -18.56 -4.62 8.53
C THR A 87 -18.22 -6.06 8.17
N VAL A 88 -19.13 -6.74 7.45
CA VAL A 88 -18.99 -8.10 6.92
C VAL A 88 -19.50 -8.13 5.48
N ASP A 89 -19.04 -9.09 4.67
CA ASP A 89 -19.62 -9.36 3.35
C ASP A 89 -20.92 -10.18 3.43
N SER A 90 -21.53 -10.45 2.27
CA SER A 90 -22.79 -11.21 2.15
C SER A 90 -22.69 -12.66 2.63
N THR A 91 -21.48 -13.16 2.89
CA THR A 91 -21.21 -14.51 3.42
C THR A 91 -20.76 -14.49 4.88
N GLY A 92 -20.73 -13.31 5.52
CA GLY A 92 -20.39 -13.15 6.93
C GLY A 92 -18.89 -13.00 7.22
N ASN A 93 -18.03 -12.88 6.21
CA ASN A 93 -16.61 -12.64 6.46
C ASN A 93 -16.38 -11.18 6.86
N ALA A 94 -15.63 -10.95 7.94
CA ALA A 94 -15.29 -9.62 8.42
C ALA A 94 -14.40 -8.86 7.43
N LEU A 95 -14.66 -7.55 7.30
CA LEU A 95 -13.80 -6.64 6.55
C LEU A 95 -12.57 -6.27 7.40
N VAL A 96 -11.39 -6.46 6.83
CA VAL A 96 -10.09 -6.19 7.45
C VAL A 96 -9.63 -4.81 7.00
N GLY A 97 -9.32 -3.92 7.95
CA GLY A 97 -8.77 -2.60 7.67
C GLY A 97 -7.25 -2.62 7.44
N PRO A 98 -6.69 -1.56 6.84
CA PRO A 98 -5.26 -1.46 6.61
C PRO A 98 -4.51 -1.20 7.90
N VAL A 99 -3.23 -1.59 7.94
CA VAL A 99 -2.32 -1.25 9.05
C VAL A 99 -1.79 0.18 8.94
N ILE A 100 -1.76 0.75 7.73
CA ILE A 100 -1.41 2.17 7.49
C ILE A 100 -2.41 2.71 6.47
N GLN A 101 -2.91 3.92 6.73
CA GLN A 101 -3.68 4.70 5.76
C GLN A 101 -3.06 6.09 5.62
N VAL A 102 -2.94 6.57 4.38
CA VAL A 102 -2.37 7.89 4.07
C VAL A 102 -3.38 8.66 3.24
N GLN A 103 -3.52 9.96 3.52
CA GLN A 103 -4.44 10.81 2.78
C GLN A 103 -4.04 10.91 1.30
N ASN A 104 -5.02 10.65 0.42
CA ASN A 104 -4.85 10.89 -1.01
C ASN A 104 -4.97 12.39 -1.32
N LEU A 105 -4.19 12.88 -2.28
CA LEU A 105 -4.21 14.26 -2.75
C LEU A 105 -5.61 14.73 -3.18
N ALA A 106 -6.43 13.84 -3.75
CA ALA A 106 -7.77 14.15 -4.24
C ALA A 106 -8.78 14.34 -3.09
N ASN A 107 -8.43 13.99 -1.85
CA ASN A 107 -9.34 14.11 -0.72
C ASN A 107 -9.64 15.59 -0.40
N PRO A 108 -10.89 16.07 -0.58
CA PRO A 108 -11.23 17.47 -0.38
C PRO A 108 -11.19 17.89 1.10
N ALA A 109 -11.19 16.93 2.04
CA ALA A 109 -11.17 17.21 3.47
C ALA A 109 -9.79 17.58 4.02
N VAL A 110 -8.73 17.49 3.21
CA VAL A 110 -7.37 17.79 3.63
C VAL A 110 -6.66 18.71 2.64
N SER A 111 -5.69 19.49 3.14
CA SER A 111 -4.81 20.32 2.32
C SER A 111 -3.47 19.61 2.17
N GLY A 112 -3.39 18.68 1.21
CA GLY A 112 -2.19 17.89 0.92
C GLY A 112 -2.47 16.39 0.94
N GLY A 113 -1.41 15.60 0.79
CA GLY A 113 -1.51 14.15 0.70
C GLY A 113 -0.45 13.60 -0.25
N ILE A 114 -0.68 12.37 -0.67
CA ILE A 114 0.13 11.71 -1.69
C ILE A 114 -0.76 11.33 -2.87
N THR A 115 -0.17 11.14 -4.05
CA THR A 115 -0.92 10.67 -5.21
C THR A 115 -1.25 9.19 -5.10
N VAL A 116 -0.25 8.36 -4.83
CA VAL A 116 -0.34 6.90 -4.79
C VAL A 116 0.68 6.35 -3.79
N VAL A 117 0.28 5.38 -2.97
CA VAL A 117 1.22 4.60 -2.16
C VAL A 117 1.89 3.53 -3.03
N VAL A 118 3.23 3.45 -2.96
CA VAL A 118 4.01 2.48 -3.74
C VAL A 118 4.14 1.14 -3.01
N GLY A 119 3.96 1.11 -1.70
CA GLY A 119 4.32 -0.03 -0.85
C GLY A 119 5.78 0.06 -0.39
N GLY A 120 6.31 -1.05 0.12
CA GLY A 120 7.59 -1.05 0.83
C GLY A 120 8.06 -2.42 1.30
N ASN A 121 9.04 -2.44 2.20
CA ASN A 121 9.65 -3.63 2.77
C ASN A 121 9.98 -3.43 4.26
N VAL A 122 9.97 -4.52 5.05
CA VAL A 122 10.48 -4.50 6.43
C VAL A 122 12.00 -4.58 6.38
N TYR A 123 12.71 -3.59 6.92
CA TYR A 123 14.18 -3.59 6.90
C TYR A 123 14.75 -4.69 7.79
N ARG A 124 15.63 -5.53 7.22
CA ARG A 124 16.26 -6.67 7.89
C ARG A 124 17.79 -6.69 7.78
N GLY A 125 18.38 -5.68 7.13
CA GLY A 125 19.83 -5.51 6.99
C GLY A 125 20.53 -5.07 8.26
N SER A 126 21.85 -5.19 8.29
CA SER A 126 22.66 -4.84 9.47
C SER A 126 23.27 -3.45 9.39
N ALA A 127 23.32 -2.83 8.21
CA ALA A 127 23.97 -1.52 8.03
C ALA A 127 23.25 -0.36 8.74
N LEU A 128 21.93 -0.48 8.97
CA LEU A 128 21.09 0.54 9.59
C LEU A 128 20.39 -0.04 10.84
N PRO A 129 21.11 -0.27 11.95
CA PRO A 129 20.56 -0.97 13.12
C PRO A 129 19.32 -0.27 13.72
N GLY A 130 19.22 1.06 13.61
CA GLY A 130 18.04 1.81 14.09
C GLY A 130 16.76 1.56 13.27
N LEU A 131 16.86 0.95 12.09
CA LEU A 131 15.72 0.62 11.23
C LEU A 131 15.32 -0.86 11.31
N GLN A 132 16.02 -1.67 12.11
CA GLN A 132 15.74 -3.10 12.19
C GLN A 132 14.28 -3.40 12.56
N GLY A 133 13.61 -4.19 11.73
CA GLY A 133 12.20 -4.55 11.89
C GLY A 133 11.20 -3.42 11.61
N ARG A 134 11.65 -2.22 11.22
CA ARG A 134 10.77 -1.12 10.79
C ARG A 134 10.31 -1.37 9.37
N TYR A 135 9.07 -1.01 9.05
CA TYR A 135 8.54 -1.09 7.69
C TYR A 135 8.79 0.23 6.96
N ILE A 136 9.57 0.21 5.88
CA ILE A 136 9.88 1.40 5.09
C ILE A 136 9.08 1.33 3.80
N PHE A 137 8.34 2.39 3.52
CA PHE A 137 7.49 2.50 2.36
C PHE A 137 7.60 3.89 1.76
N GLY A 138 7.02 4.08 0.56
CA GLY A 138 7.07 5.36 -0.12
C GLY A 138 5.79 5.70 -0.85
N SER A 139 5.68 6.98 -1.17
CA SER A 139 4.68 7.49 -2.10
C SER A 139 5.31 7.80 -3.45
N PHE A 140 4.51 7.63 -4.50
CA PHE A 140 4.92 7.92 -5.87
C PHE A 140 5.37 9.38 -6.01
N SER A 141 4.55 10.31 -5.52
CA SER A 141 4.78 11.75 -5.45
C SER A 141 3.68 12.43 -4.62
N SER A 142 3.78 13.74 -4.41
CA SER A 142 2.67 14.56 -3.90
C SER A 142 1.72 15.02 -4.99
N ASN A 143 2.14 15.00 -6.26
CA ASN A 143 1.34 15.39 -7.44
C ASN A 143 1.88 14.72 -8.71
N PHE A 144 1.14 14.76 -9.81
CA PHE A 144 1.54 14.09 -11.07
C PHE A 144 2.43 14.95 -11.99
N VAL A 145 2.98 16.06 -11.50
CA VAL A 145 3.83 16.98 -12.28
C VAL A 145 5.28 16.91 -11.80
N ASN A 146 5.48 17.15 -10.50
CA ASN A 146 6.80 17.22 -9.91
C ASN A 146 7.23 15.85 -9.37
N PRO A 147 8.47 15.42 -9.64
CA PRO A 147 9.01 14.18 -9.11
C PRO A 147 9.44 14.39 -7.65
N ASP A 148 8.50 14.39 -6.71
CA ASP A 148 8.76 14.68 -5.29
C ASP A 148 8.32 13.54 -4.35
N GLY A 149 8.55 12.30 -4.79
CA GLY A 149 8.30 11.09 -4.01
C GLY A 149 8.98 11.10 -2.65
N ARG A 150 8.29 10.56 -1.65
CA ARG A 150 8.69 10.59 -0.24
C ARG A 150 8.82 9.20 0.33
N LEU A 151 9.70 9.06 1.32
CA LEU A 151 9.87 7.86 2.11
C LEU A 151 9.29 8.05 3.49
N TYR A 152 8.82 6.95 4.06
CA TYR A 152 8.24 6.86 5.39
C TYR A 152 8.77 5.62 6.09
N VAL A 153 8.80 5.68 7.42
CA VAL A 153 9.18 4.55 8.26
C VAL A 153 8.10 4.32 9.31
N ALA A 154 7.54 3.12 9.31
CA ALA A 154 6.52 2.67 10.24
C ALA A 154 7.11 1.74 11.31
N THR A 155 6.44 1.70 12.45
CA THR A 155 6.73 0.75 13.54
C THR A 155 5.63 -0.31 13.58
N PRO A 156 5.91 -1.54 13.07
CA PRO A 156 4.94 -2.62 13.15
C PRO A 156 4.51 -2.93 14.59
N THR A 157 3.21 -3.09 14.80
CA THR A 157 2.60 -3.51 16.07
C THR A 157 1.62 -4.67 15.83
N SER A 158 1.16 -5.32 16.90
CA SER A 158 0.16 -6.38 16.82
C SER A 158 -1.26 -5.87 16.51
N GLY A 159 -1.48 -4.55 16.55
CA GLY A 159 -2.76 -3.93 16.23
C GLY A 159 -2.93 -3.63 14.74
N ASN A 160 -4.14 -3.24 14.37
CA ASN A 160 -4.52 -2.87 12.99
C ASN A 160 -4.20 -1.40 12.66
N SER A 161 -3.24 -0.79 13.35
CA SER A 161 -2.80 0.59 13.09
C SER A 161 -1.37 0.77 13.53
N TRP A 162 -0.49 1.02 12.56
CA TRP A 162 0.93 1.27 12.78
C TRP A 162 1.18 2.78 12.72
N SER A 163 1.94 3.30 13.68
CA SER A 163 2.47 4.64 13.57
C SER A 163 3.56 4.69 12.51
N TYR A 164 3.63 5.80 11.81
CA TYR A 164 4.66 6.07 10.81
C TYR A 164 5.05 7.54 10.81
N GLU A 165 6.25 7.81 10.35
CA GLU A 165 6.83 9.14 10.25
C GLU A 165 7.62 9.28 8.94
N PRO A 166 7.84 10.51 8.43
CA PRO A 166 8.71 10.72 7.28
C PRO A 166 10.11 10.16 7.55
N LEU A 167 10.64 9.41 6.59
CA LEU A 167 12.05 9.02 6.57
C LEU A 167 12.79 10.01 5.67
N ALA A 168 13.67 10.80 6.27
CA ALA A 168 14.42 11.86 5.59
C ALA A 168 15.91 11.49 5.50
N PRO A 169 16.38 10.88 4.40
CA PRO A 169 17.81 10.72 4.15
C PRO A 169 18.52 12.08 4.18
N LYS A 170 19.76 12.12 4.66
CA LYS A 170 20.54 13.36 4.83
C LYS A 170 20.62 14.20 3.56
N ASP A 171 20.84 13.56 2.42
CA ASP A 171 20.93 14.24 1.11
C ASP A 171 19.56 14.59 0.52
N TYR A 172 18.48 14.14 1.15
CA TYR A 172 17.09 14.27 0.70
C TYR A 172 16.14 14.61 1.87
N PRO A 173 16.31 15.75 2.56
CA PRO A 173 15.65 16.05 3.84
C PRO A 173 14.13 16.29 3.78
N GLY A 174 13.48 16.11 2.62
CA GLY A 174 12.02 16.27 2.50
C GLY A 174 11.37 15.45 1.39
N ASN A 175 12.05 15.26 0.26
CA ASN A 175 11.66 14.35 -0.81
C ASN A 175 12.89 13.90 -1.60
N LEU A 176 12.74 12.85 -2.41
CA LEU A 176 13.86 12.29 -3.17
C LEU A 176 14.25 13.11 -4.41
N GLY A 177 13.41 14.03 -4.88
CA GLY A 177 13.57 14.66 -6.19
C GLY A 177 13.34 13.70 -7.37
N TYR A 178 12.66 12.58 -7.11
CA TYR A 178 12.26 11.58 -8.09
C TYR A 178 10.83 11.10 -7.81
N PHE A 179 10.17 10.56 -8.84
CA PHE A 179 9.02 9.67 -8.62
C PHE A 179 9.54 8.34 -8.06
N VAL A 180 8.98 7.88 -6.93
CA VAL A 180 9.28 6.54 -6.41
C VAL A 180 8.55 5.50 -7.26
N LYS A 181 9.27 4.52 -7.78
CA LYS A 181 8.73 3.45 -8.65
C LYS A 181 8.64 2.11 -7.93
N GLY A 182 9.42 1.90 -6.87
CA GLY A 182 9.41 0.64 -6.14
C GLY A 182 10.53 0.54 -5.10
N PHE A 183 10.57 -0.64 -4.48
CA PHE A 183 11.50 -0.99 -3.41
C PHE A 183 12.13 -2.35 -3.69
N GLY A 184 13.33 -2.59 -3.19
CA GLY A 184 14.01 -3.88 -3.28
C GLY A 184 14.78 -4.20 -2.02
N GLN A 185 15.04 -5.49 -1.82
CA GLN A 185 15.93 -5.99 -0.78
C GLN A 185 16.95 -6.93 -1.41
N ASP A 186 18.21 -6.81 -1.00
CA ASP A 186 19.21 -7.83 -1.30
C ASP A 186 19.10 -9.02 -0.33
N LEU A 187 19.91 -10.06 -0.57
CA LEU A 187 19.91 -11.27 0.27
C LEU A 187 20.37 -11.02 1.71
N SER A 188 21.05 -9.89 1.97
CA SER A 188 21.46 -9.47 3.31
C SER A 188 20.38 -8.64 4.01
N GLY A 189 19.25 -8.36 3.35
CA GLY A 189 18.15 -7.55 3.89
C GLY A 189 18.38 -6.04 3.77
N GLU A 190 19.43 -5.61 3.06
CA GLU A 190 19.68 -4.19 2.79
C GLU A 190 18.69 -3.67 1.75
N MET A 191 18.29 -2.40 1.89
CA MET A 191 17.18 -1.86 1.11
C MET A 191 17.59 -0.90 0.00
N TYR A 192 16.80 -1.00 -1.06
CA TYR A 192 16.95 -0.26 -2.29
C TYR A 192 15.63 0.40 -2.67
N VAL A 193 15.70 1.57 -3.28
CA VAL A 193 14.55 2.31 -3.81
C VAL A 193 14.79 2.52 -5.31
N THR A 194 13.83 2.15 -6.14
CA THR A 194 13.87 2.44 -7.57
C THR A 194 13.10 3.73 -7.84
N VAL A 195 13.72 4.62 -8.60
CA VAL A 195 13.22 5.98 -8.81
C VAL A 195 13.43 6.45 -10.25
N SER A 196 12.69 7.46 -10.70
CA SER A 196 12.85 8.07 -12.02
C SER A 196 12.33 9.50 -12.02
N THR A 197 12.91 10.37 -12.87
CA THR A 197 12.37 11.72 -13.10
C THR A 197 11.21 11.74 -14.11
N SER A 198 10.97 10.63 -14.82
CA SER A 198 9.82 10.47 -15.71
C SER A 198 8.57 10.05 -14.94
N LEU A 199 7.44 10.68 -15.24
CA LEU A 199 6.14 10.27 -14.70
C LEU A 199 5.78 8.84 -15.16
N GLY A 200 5.85 8.58 -16.47
CA GLY A 200 5.54 7.31 -17.09
C GLY A 200 6.76 6.54 -17.60
N LEU A 201 6.50 5.54 -18.46
CA LEU A 201 7.51 4.68 -19.08
C LEU A 201 8.22 5.40 -20.24
N ALA A 202 9.07 6.38 -19.92
CA ALA A 202 9.80 7.15 -20.92
C ALA A 202 11.23 7.49 -20.47
N GLY A 203 12.14 7.56 -21.44
CA GLY A 203 13.54 7.93 -21.23
C GLY A 203 14.37 6.83 -20.54
N THR A 204 15.57 7.20 -20.12
CA THR A 204 16.58 6.32 -19.50
C THR A 204 17.07 6.85 -18.15
N ASN A 205 16.24 7.67 -17.49
CA ASN A 205 16.57 8.40 -16.26
C ASN A 205 16.24 7.62 -14.97
N GLY A 206 15.98 6.32 -15.07
CA GLY A 206 15.76 5.46 -13.93
C GLY A 206 17.03 5.30 -13.09
N LYS A 207 16.89 5.28 -11.77
CA LYS A 207 17.98 5.08 -10.82
C LYS A 207 17.58 4.07 -9.74
N VAL A 208 18.60 3.45 -9.14
CA VAL A 208 18.45 2.63 -7.94
C VAL A 208 19.27 3.28 -6.84
N PHE A 209 18.62 3.65 -5.75
CA PHE A 209 19.27 4.16 -4.55
C PHE A 209 19.37 3.05 -3.51
N LYS A 210 20.49 3.00 -2.79
CA LYS A 210 20.66 2.15 -1.60
C LYS A 210 20.50 3.03 -0.37
N LEU A 211 19.72 2.59 0.62
CA LEU A 211 19.71 3.25 1.92
C LEU A 211 21.00 2.89 2.67
N VAL A 212 21.72 3.92 3.16
CA VAL A 212 23.01 3.78 3.83
C VAL A 212 23.06 4.65 5.08
N ALA A 213 23.98 4.32 5.99
CA ALA A 213 24.20 5.12 7.19
C ALA A 213 24.72 6.53 6.82
N PRO A 214 24.41 7.57 7.63
CA PRO A 214 24.81 8.96 7.37
C PRO A 214 26.32 9.25 7.40
#